data_AF-A0A2R5G9F9-F1
#
_entry.id   AF-A0A2R5G9F9-F1
#
_cell.length_a   1.000
_cell.length_b   1.000
_cell.length_c   1.000
_cell.angle_alpha   90.00
_cell.angle_beta   90.00
_cell.angle_gamma   90.00
#
_symmetry.space_group_name_H-M   'P 1'
#
loop_
_entity.id
_entity.type
_entity.pdbx_description
1 polymer ?
#
loop_
_entity_poly.entity_id
_entity_poly.type
_entity_poly.pdbx_seq_one_letter_code
_entity_poly.pdbx_strand_id
1 'polypeptide(L)'
;MFDGAGSNEAGLLAAVYFLLQRIKGSDIRKKFKSCYPIQDNSQRREFKTRLREELSALEETGAIPLGTGRGSTLNMAKGKSAQVLVWCLTVAAMLVRIEALGTDAVPPRLESEQVLLSRDRSEDLRERFLELMSEAEDDFARACARREERTRAINDLRDSLREREARLAKDLQQMEQDNSAFRADLDADQETVHKHREAALRTRDLLLELGSDTNNDMVALRQQLNVIAAQNGAEAGVVLPSGCASIQQVLEHRIRPQLDELRGACSDVLRQVPAELAPLRAQVAAQNDKTTAALSAHAREEVAMKQALLQNAKAVLAQALR
;
A
#
# COMPACT_ATOMS: atom_id res chain seq x y z
N MET A 1 -10.35 24.59 -39.98
CA MET A 1 -10.70 24.69 -38.55
C MET A 1 -11.38 26.01 -38.15
N PHE A 2 -11.22 27.12 -38.91
CA PHE A 2 -11.82 28.43 -38.59
C PHE A 2 -12.93 28.90 -39.56
N ASP A 3 -13.43 28.02 -40.43
CA ASP A 3 -14.43 28.34 -41.49
C ASP A 3 -15.88 28.03 -41.08
N GLY A 4 -16.12 27.70 -39.80
CA GLY A 4 -17.46 27.41 -39.28
C GLY A 4 -18.34 28.66 -39.12
N ALA A 5 -19.67 28.47 -39.22
CA ALA A 5 -20.67 29.54 -39.12
C ALA A 5 -20.69 30.28 -37.75
N GLY A 6 -20.07 29.73 -36.69
CA GLY A 6 -19.92 30.38 -35.37
C GLY A 6 -18.51 30.91 -35.09
N SER A 7 -18.35 32.03 -34.38
CA SER A 7 -17.04 32.56 -34.01
C SER A 7 -16.39 31.68 -32.94
N ASN A 8 -15.35 30.92 -33.30
CA ASN A 8 -14.60 30.10 -32.34
C ASN A 8 -13.51 30.92 -31.62
N GLU A 9 -13.95 32.01 -31.00
CA GLU A 9 -13.06 32.96 -30.32
C GLU A 9 -12.35 32.33 -29.14
N ALA A 10 -13.07 31.58 -28.31
CA ALA A 10 -12.48 30.88 -27.18
C ALA A 10 -11.42 29.85 -27.64
N GLY A 11 -11.69 29.11 -28.71
CA GLY A 11 -10.73 28.17 -29.29
C GLY A 11 -9.48 28.85 -29.84
N LEU A 12 -9.62 29.99 -30.53
CA LEU A 12 -8.48 30.76 -31.01
C LEU A 12 -7.64 31.30 -29.85
N LEU A 13 -8.28 31.91 -28.85
CA LEU A 13 -7.58 32.46 -27.68
C LEU A 13 -6.83 31.38 -26.90
N ALA A 14 -7.43 30.20 -26.72
CA ALA A 14 -6.76 29.06 -26.10
C ALA A 14 -5.58 28.54 -26.94
N ALA A 15 -5.74 28.46 -28.26
CA ALA A 15 -4.67 28.04 -29.17
C ALA A 15 -3.49 29.01 -29.15
N VAL A 16 -3.75 30.32 -29.25
CA VAL A 16 -2.69 31.35 -29.20
C VAL A 16 -1.97 31.31 -27.85
N TYR A 17 -2.70 31.21 -26.73
CA TYR A 17 -2.07 31.09 -25.41
C TYR A 17 -1.17 29.86 -25.27
N PHE A 18 -1.64 28.70 -25.76
CA PHE A 18 -0.83 27.49 -25.76
C PHE A 18 0.46 27.66 -26.58
N LEU A 19 0.37 28.27 -27.77
CA LEU A 19 1.54 28.52 -28.61
C LEU A 19 2.50 29.52 -27.98
N LEU A 20 2.00 30.61 -27.39
CA LEU A 20 2.82 31.57 -26.64
C LEU A 20 3.55 30.90 -25.47
N GLN A 21 2.89 29.98 -24.77
CA GLN A 21 3.49 29.19 -23.69
C GLN A 21 4.63 28.28 -24.21
N ARG A 22 4.60 27.85 -25.47
CA ARG A 22 5.70 27.09 -26.08
C ARG A 22 6.88 27.98 -26.47
N ILE A 23 6.61 29.20 -26.94
CA ILE A 23 7.65 30.16 -27.36
C ILE A 23 8.37 30.75 -26.13
N LYS A 24 7.62 31.27 -25.15
CA LYS A 24 8.15 32.02 -23.98
C LYS A 24 8.14 31.23 -22.67
N GLY A 25 7.68 29.98 -22.70
CA GLY A 25 7.82 29.05 -21.58
C GLY A 25 7.05 29.43 -20.32
N SER A 26 7.77 29.52 -19.19
CA SER A 26 7.16 29.68 -17.85
C SER A 26 6.63 31.10 -17.58
N ASP A 27 7.15 32.10 -18.28
CA ASP A 27 6.82 33.52 -18.03
C ASP A 27 5.39 33.84 -18.45
N ILE A 28 4.90 33.23 -19.53
CA ILE A 28 3.52 33.37 -20.00
C ILE A 28 2.54 32.82 -18.96
N ARG A 29 2.86 31.70 -18.30
CA ARG A 29 1.97 31.17 -17.25
C ARG A 29 1.83 32.14 -16.06
N LYS A 30 2.92 32.81 -15.68
CA LYS A 30 2.89 33.83 -14.62
C LYS A 30 2.08 35.05 -15.06
N LYS A 31 2.35 35.54 -16.28
CA LYS A 31 1.66 36.70 -16.86
C LYS A 31 0.18 36.49 -17.12
N PHE A 32 -0.32 35.27 -17.24
CA PHE A 32 -1.76 35.04 -17.49
C PHE A 32 -2.50 34.41 -16.31
N LYS A 33 -1.84 34.22 -15.16
CA LYS A 33 -2.43 33.58 -13.97
C LYS A 33 -3.71 34.26 -13.46
N SER A 34 -3.84 35.57 -13.60
CA SER A 34 -5.02 36.32 -13.15
C SER A 34 -6.21 36.22 -14.10
N CYS A 35 -5.99 35.86 -15.36
CA CYS A 35 -6.99 35.96 -16.42
C CYS A 35 -7.16 34.67 -17.24
N TYR A 36 -6.53 33.56 -16.83
CA TYR A 36 -6.66 32.25 -17.46
C TYR A 36 -6.78 31.13 -16.40
N PRO A 37 -7.74 30.19 -16.52
CA PRO A 37 -8.72 30.04 -17.59
C PRO A 37 -9.77 31.17 -17.60
N ILE A 38 -10.26 31.54 -18.79
CA ILE A 38 -11.22 32.64 -18.97
C ILE A 38 -12.60 32.17 -18.48
N GLN A 39 -13.11 32.76 -17.39
CA GLN A 39 -14.42 32.43 -16.82
C GLN A 39 -15.44 33.55 -17.02
N ASP A 40 -14.99 34.81 -17.01
CA ASP A 40 -15.87 35.96 -17.13
C ASP A 40 -15.42 36.96 -18.22
N ASN A 41 -16.26 37.97 -18.46
CA ASN A 41 -15.99 38.99 -19.48
C ASN A 41 -14.86 39.95 -19.06
N SER A 42 -14.61 40.13 -17.76
CA SER A 42 -13.54 40.99 -17.26
C SER A 42 -12.17 40.36 -17.54
N GLN A 43 -12.00 39.07 -17.19
CA GLN A 43 -10.82 38.26 -17.51
C GLN A 43 -10.64 38.14 -19.02
N ARG A 44 -11.72 38.00 -19.81
CA ARG A 44 -11.60 37.95 -21.28
C ARG A 44 -10.97 39.23 -21.84
N ARG A 45 -11.37 40.40 -21.35
CA ARG A 45 -10.81 41.69 -21.78
C ARG A 45 -9.35 41.80 -21.37
N GLU A 46 -9.04 41.49 -20.11
CA GLU A 46 -7.68 41.51 -19.58
C GLU A 46 -6.76 40.54 -20.35
N PHE A 47 -7.25 39.33 -20.60
CA PHE A 47 -6.56 38.31 -21.39
C PHE A 47 -6.22 38.81 -22.79
N LYS A 48 -7.18 39.42 -23.51
CA LYS A 48 -6.95 39.98 -24.85
C LYS A 48 -5.97 41.15 -24.87
N THR A 49 -5.91 41.94 -23.79
CA THR A 49 -4.95 43.03 -23.66
C THR A 49 -3.54 42.46 -23.52
N ARG A 50 -3.34 41.54 -22.57
CA ARG A 50 -2.05 40.86 -22.36
C ARG A 50 -1.60 40.08 -23.58
N LEU A 51 -2.53 39.42 -24.28
CA LEU A 51 -2.23 38.70 -25.50
C LEU A 51 -1.74 39.64 -26.62
N ARG A 52 -2.33 40.83 -26.75
CA ARG A 52 -1.87 41.84 -27.73
C ARG A 52 -0.47 42.36 -27.41
N GLU A 53 -0.18 42.62 -26.14
CA GLU A 53 1.15 43.04 -25.71
C GLU A 53 2.20 41.98 -26.07
N GLU A 54 1.89 40.70 -25.82
CA GLU A 54 2.81 39.61 -26.14
C GLU A 54 2.99 39.40 -27.64
N LEU A 55 1.92 39.55 -28.44
CA LEU A 55 2.01 39.48 -29.89
C LEU A 55 2.78 40.66 -30.47
N SER A 56 2.56 41.87 -29.96
CA SER A 56 3.31 43.06 -30.38
C SER A 56 4.81 42.90 -30.07
N ALA A 57 5.13 42.37 -28.89
CA ALA A 57 6.52 42.07 -28.55
C ALA A 57 7.15 41.03 -29.50
N LEU A 58 6.38 40.04 -29.98
CA LEU A 58 6.88 39.06 -30.96
C LEU A 58 7.05 39.67 -32.36
N GLU A 59 6.19 40.63 -32.72
CA GLU A 59 6.32 41.41 -33.95
C GLU A 59 7.58 42.30 -33.91
N GLU A 60 7.84 42.98 -32.78
CA GLU A 60 9.02 43.82 -32.57
C GLU A 60 10.32 43.01 -32.63
N THR A 61 10.33 41.78 -32.11
CA THR A 61 11.49 40.88 -32.21
C THR A 61 11.63 40.22 -33.58
N GLY A 62 10.67 40.42 -34.50
CA GLY A 62 10.65 39.77 -35.81
C GLY A 62 10.35 38.27 -35.78
N ALA A 63 9.85 37.75 -34.65
CA ALA A 63 9.49 36.33 -34.52
C ALA A 63 8.20 35.99 -35.28
N ILE A 64 7.35 36.99 -35.50
CA ILE A 64 6.19 36.93 -36.40
C ILE A 64 6.14 38.19 -37.28
N PRO A 65 5.51 38.15 -38.46
CA PRO A 65 5.40 39.32 -39.34
C PRO A 65 4.59 40.46 -38.72
N LEU A 66 4.91 41.70 -39.11
CA LEU A 66 4.24 42.90 -38.63
C LEU A 66 2.75 42.89 -39.00
N GLY A 67 1.90 43.21 -38.02
CA GLY A 67 0.45 43.29 -38.22
C GLY A 67 -0.29 41.94 -38.22
N THR A 68 0.39 40.83 -37.92
CA THR A 68 -0.24 39.52 -37.74
C THR A 68 -1.08 39.46 -36.45
N GLY A 69 -0.68 40.17 -35.40
CA GLY A 69 -1.31 40.23 -34.07
C GLY A 69 -2.37 41.32 -33.89
N ARG A 70 -2.94 41.87 -34.97
CA ARG A 70 -3.96 42.93 -34.89
C ARG A 70 -5.15 42.54 -34.00
N GLY A 71 -5.64 43.49 -33.21
CA GLY A 71 -6.78 43.27 -32.32
C GLY A 71 -8.06 42.81 -33.04
N SER A 72 -8.25 43.20 -34.31
CA SER A 72 -9.34 42.72 -35.15
C SER A 72 -9.30 41.20 -35.37
N THR A 73 -8.10 40.62 -35.52
CA THR A 73 -7.89 39.17 -35.70
C THR A 73 -8.26 38.38 -34.44
N LEU A 74 -8.00 38.95 -33.25
CA LEU A 74 -8.36 38.33 -31.98
C LEU A 74 -9.85 38.47 -31.63
N ASN A 75 -10.50 39.50 -32.15
CA ASN A 75 -11.93 39.73 -31.97
C ASN A 75 -12.77 38.95 -32.98
N MET A 76 -12.26 38.77 -34.19
CA MET A 76 -12.90 38.00 -35.25
C MET A 76 -12.09 36.72 -35.45
N ALA A 77 -12.35 35.70 -34.63
CA ALA A 77 -11.69 34.40 -34.70
C ALA A 77 -12.17 33.56 -35.89
N LYS A 78 -12.12 34.16 -37.08
CA LYS A 78 -12.58 33.61 -38.35
C LYS A 78 -11.72 34.11 -39.49
N GLY A 79 -11.68 33.33 -40.56
CA GLY A 79 -11.06 33.71 -41.82
C GLY A 79 -9.54 33.59 -41.84
N LYS A 80 -8.96 34.03 -42.95
CA LYS A 80 -7.54 33.82 -43.28
C LYS A 80 -6.58 34.47 -42.28
N SER A 81 -6.94 35.61 -41.70
CA SER A 81 -6.08 36.31 -40.73
C SER A 81 -5.84 35.51 -39.44
N ALA A 82 -6.88 34.86 -38.90
CA ALA A 82 -6.75 34.00 -37.72
C ALA A 82 -5.90 32.76 -38.02
N GLN A 83 -6.07 32.17 -39.21
CA GLN A 83 -5.25 31.04 -39.68
C GLN A 83 -3.78 31.44 -39.81
N VAL A 84 -3.49 32.58 -40.45
CA VAL A 84 -2.13 33.11 -40.59
C VAL A 84 -1.48 33.37 -39.24
N LEU A 85 -2.21 33.96 -38.28
CA LEU A 85 -1.71 34.17 -36.92
C LEU A 85 -1.32 32.86 -36.23
N VAL A 86 -2.21 31.85 -36.26
CA VAL A 86 -1.92 30.53 -35.67
C VAL A 86 -0.74 29.86 -36.37
N TRP A 87 -0.66 29.97 -37.70
CA TRP A 87 0.45 29.44 -38.49
C TRP A 87 1.79 30.08 -38.10
N CYS A 88 1.88 31.42 -38.12
CA CYS A 88 3.10 32.15 -37.76
C CYS A 88 3.57 31.81 -36.34
N LEU A 89 2.65 31.71 -35.38
CA LEU A 89 2.98 31.31 -34.01
C LEU A 89 3.41 29.85 -33.89
N THR A 90 2.84 28.96 -34.71
CA THR A 90 3.24 27.55 -34.76
C THR A 90 4.67 27.42 -35.28
N VAL A 91 4.99 28.13 -36.37
CA VAL A 91 6.36 28.20 -36.92
C VAL A 91 7.32 28.75 -35.86
N ALA A 92 7.00 29.87 -35.23
CA ALA A 92 7.83 30.45 -34.17
C ALA A 92 8.05 29.48 -32.99
N ALA A 93 7.01 28.74 -32.57
CA ALA A 93 7.11 27.75 -31.52
C ALA A 93 7.98 26.54 -31.90
N MET A 94 7.93 26.11 -33.17
CA MET A 94 8.81 25.05 -33.69
C MET A 94 10.26 25.52 -33.74
N LEU A 95 10.53 26.73 -34.21
CA LEU A 95 11.89 27.28 -34.28
C LEU A 95 12.56 27.34 -32.91
N VAL A 96 11.87 27.86 -31.89
CA VAL A 96 12.37 27.86 -30.50
C VAL A 96 12.66 26.43 -30.01
N ARG A 97 11.85 25.45 -30.43
CA ARG A 97 12.05 24.06 -30.03
C ARG A 97 13.25 23.41 -30.73
N ILE A 98 13.48 23.74 -32.00
CA ILE A 98 14.64 23.28 -32.78
C ILE A 98 15.92 23.86 -32.19
N GLU A 99 15.94 25.17 -31.89
CA GLU A 99 17.07 25.82 -31.20
C GLU A 99 17.38 25.16 -29.85
N ALA A 100 16.34 24.84 -29.07
CA ALA A 100 16.50 24.15 -27.79
C ALA A 100 17.02 22.69 -27.90
N LEU A 101 16.92 22.08 -29.08
CA LEU A 101 17.44 20.72 -29.34
C LEU A 101 18.91 20.73 -29.81
N GLY A 102 19.54 21.90 -29.92
CA GLY A 102 20.97 22.02 -30.18
C GLY A 102 21.39 21.59 -31.59
N THR A 103 20.47 21.51 -32.54
CA THR A 103 20.83 21.31 -33.95
C THR A 103 21.31 22.65 -34.51
N ASP A 104 22.55 22.72 -35.00
CA ASP A 104 23.13 23.80 -35.83
C ASP A 104 22.39 24.00 -37.18
N ALA A 105 21.15 23.52 -37.29
CA ALA A 105 20.28 23.74 -38.42
C ALA A 105 19.86 25.22 -38.42
N VAL A 106 20.58 26.02 -39.20
CA VAL A 106 20.24 27.40 -39.53
C VAL A 106 18.75 27.43 -39.92
N PRO A 107 17.89 28.11 -39.16
CA PRO A 107 16.48 28.17 -39.51
C PRO A 107 16.34 28.90 -40.85
N PRO A 108 15.43 28.47 -41.75
CA PRO A 108 15.16 29.21 -42.95
C PRO A 108 14.66 30.60 -42.55
N ARG A 109 15.50 31.61 -42.75
CA ARG A 109 15.07 33.00 -42.59
C ARG A 109 13.92 33.20 -43.55
N LEU A 110 12.79 33.68 -43.03
CA LEU A 110 11.72 34.22 -43.85
C LEU A 110 12.28 35.48 -44.53
N GLU A 111 13.01 35.29 -45.62
CA GLU A 111 13.41 36.39 -46.49
C GLU A 111 12.13 37.03 -47.01
N SER A 112 11.93 38.25 -46.53
CA SER A 112 10.98 39.28 -46.96
C SER A 112 10.47 39.06 -48.38
N GLU A 113 9.18 38.71 -48.49
CA GLU A 113 8.13 39.02 -49.49
C GLU A 113 8.43 39.24 -50.99
N GLN A 114 9.67 39.23 -51.48
CA GLN A 114 10.03 39.61 -52.85
C GLN A 114 10.52 38.46 -53.74
N VAL A 115 10.73 37.25 -53.19
CA VAL A 115 11.22 36.09 -53.98
C VAL A 115 10.10 35.14 -54.44
N LEU A 116 8.86 35.31 -53.96
CA LEU A 116 7.72 34.44 -54.28
C LEU A 116 7.02 34.72 -55.63
N LEU A 117 7.62 35.49 -56.54
CA LEU A 117 6.98 35.91 -57.80
C LEU A 117 7.69 35.44 -59.08
N SER A 118 8.43 34.32 -59.05
CA SER A 118 8.70 33.57 -60.29
C SER A 118 7.72 32.39 -60.36
N ARG A 119 6.78 32.46 -61.31
CA ARG A 119 5.68 31.49 -61.51
C ARG A 119 6.17 30.03 -61.53
N ASP A 120 7.35 29.79 -62.10
CA ASP A 120 7.93 28.45 -62.26
C ASP A 120 8.50 27.84 -60.96
N ARG A 121 8.98 28.64 -60.00
CA ARG A 121 9.41 28.12 -58.67
C ARG A 121 8.25 27.92 -57.70
N SER A 122 7.08 28.48 -58.01
CA SER A 122 5.90 28.37 -57.15
C SER A 122 5.24 27.00 -57.23
N GLU A 123 5.36 26.30 -58.38
CA GLU A 123 4.83 24.94 -58.54
C GLU A 123 5.72 23.91 -57.82
N ASP A 124 7.04 23.98 -57.98
CA ASP A 124 7.99 23.12 -57.24
C ASP A 124 7.87 23.28 -55.71
N LEU A 125 7.74 24.52 -55.22
CA LEU A 125 7.53 24.76 -53.80
C LEU A 125 6.16 24.26 -53.31
N ARG A 126 5.14 24.30 -54.17
CA ARG A 126 3.80 23.81 -53.86
C ARG A 126 3.77 22.29 -53.80
N GLU A 127 4.41 21.60 -54.73
CA GLU A 127 4.54 20.13 -54.69
C GLU A 127 5.30 19.68 -53.44
N ARG A 128 6.45 20.30 -53.15
CA ARG A 128 7.24 19.97 -51.97
C ARG A 128 6.54 20.29 -50.65
N PHE A 129 5.70 21.34 -50.64
CA PHE A 129 4.85 21.65 -49.49
C PHE A 129 3.76 20.60 -49.31
N LEU A 130 3.13 20.12 -50.40
CA LEU A 130 2.14 19.05 -50.33
C LEU A 130 2.75 17.73 -49.85
N GLU A 131 3.97 17.40 -50.28
CA GLU A 131 4.71 16.23 -49.79
C GLU A 131 4.99 16.35 -48.29
N LEU A 132 5.54 17.49 -47.82
CA LEU A 132 5.80 17.71 -46.40
C LEU A 132 4.53 17.69 -45.54
N MET A 133 3.42 18.21 -46.07
CA MET A 133 2.12 18.14 -45.39
C MET A 133 1.61 16.70 -45.32
N SER A 134 1.75 15.92 -46.40
CA SER A 134 1.40 14.50 -46.40
C SER A 134 2.24 13.70 -45.40
N GLU A 135 3.55 13.92 -45.36
CA GLU A 135 4.45 13.28 -44.38
C GLU A 135 4.09 13.66 -42.94
N ALA A 136 3.77 14.94 -42.70
CA ALA A 136 3.34 15.42 -41.39
C ALA A 136 1.99 14.84 -40.95
N GLU A 137 1.05 14.65 -41.88
CA GLU A 137 -0.23 14.00 -41.62
C GLU A 137 -0.03 12.52 -41.24
N ASP A 138 0.83 11.80 -41.96
CA ASP A 138 1.19 10.41 -41.64
C ASP A 138 1.87 10.29 -40.27
N ASP A 139 2.80 11.19 -39.96
CA ASP A 139 3.47 11.22 -38.66
C ASP A 139 2.50 11.56 -37.53
N PHE A 140 1.57 12.48 -37.77
CA PHE A 140 0.52 12.80 -36.82
C PHE A 140 -0.41 11.61 -36.59
N ALA A 141 -0.82 10.90 -37.65
CA ALA A 141 -1.63 9.69 -37.55
C ALA A 141 -0.89 8.59 -36.74
N ARG A 142 0.41 8.38 -37.02
CA ARG A 142 1.26 7.46 -36.24
C ARG A 142 1.39 7.88 -34.78
N ALA A 143 1.49 9.17 -34.48
CA ALA A 143 1.57 9.68 -33.11
C ALA A 143 0.24 9.49 -32.35
N CYS A 144 -0.89 9.73 -33.01
CA CYS A 144 -2.22 9.49 -32.45
C CYS A 144 -2.45 8.00 -32.16
N ALA A 145 -2.11 7.11 -33.10
CA ALA A 145 -2.21 5.66 -32.90
C ALA A 145 -1.37 5.19 -31.69
N ARG A 146 -0.11 5.65 -31.59
CA ARG A 146 0.76 5.35 -30.43
C ARG A 146 0.20 5.87 -29.10
N ARG A 147 -0.48 7.03 -29.12
CA ARG A 147 -1.11 7.59 -27.91
C ARG A 147 -2.33 6.79 -27.49
N GLU A 148 -3.16 6.35 -28.43
CA GLU A 148 -4.31 5.49 -28.16
C GLU A 148 -3.87 4.15 -27.59
N GLU A 149 -2.86 3.51 -28.19
CA GLU A 149 -2.29 2.26 -27.72
C GLU A 149 -1.74 2.38 -26.29
N ARG A 150 -0.98 3.45 -26.00
CA ARG A 150 -0.53 3.75 -24.62
C ARG A 150 -1.70 3.93 -23.67
N THR A 151 -2.78 4.58 -24.10
CA THR A 151 -3.96 4.80 -23.26
C THR A 151 -4.68 3.48 -22.96
N ARG A 152 -4.78 2.58 -23.95
CA ARG A 152 -5.31 1.22 -23.76
C ARG A 152 -4.45 0.43 -22.77
N ALA A 153 -3.13 0.40 -22.99
CA ALA A 153 -2.21 -0.30 -22.08
C ALA A 153 -2.27 0.23 -20.64
N ILE A 154 -2.41 1.55 -20.45
CA ILE A 154 -2.59 2.15 -19.11
C ILE A 154 -3.90 1.69 -18.47
N ASN A 155 -4.99 1.60 -19.25
CA ASN A 155 -6.28 1.14 -18.73
C ASN A 155 -6.24 -0.34 -18.36
N ASP A 156 -5.65 -1.20 -19.20
CA ASP A 156 -5.49 -2.63 -18.93
C ASP A 156 -4.66 -2.88 -17.65
N LEU A 157 -3.59 -2.10 -17.45
CA LEU A 157 -2.80 -2.14 -16.22
C LEU A 157 -3.60 -1.69 -15.00
N ARG A 158 -4.44 -0.65 -15.13
CA ARG A 158 -5.31 -0.19 -14.04
C ARG A 158 -6.34 -1.25 -13.66
N ASP A 159 -6.95 -1.91 -14.63
CA ASP A 159 -7.94 -2.94 -14.36
C ASP A 159 -7.30 -4.19 -13.75
N SER A 160 -6.10 -4.57 -14.22
CA SER A 160 -5.30 -5.64 -13.60
C SER A 160 -4.92 -5.32 -12.14
N LEU A 161 -4.56 -4.07 -11.85
CA LEU A 161 -4.27 -3.61 -10.49
C LEU A 161 -5.51 -3.67 -9.60
N ARG A 162 -6.67 -3.20 -10.09
CA ARG A 162 -7.93 -3.28 -9.33
C ARG A 162 -8.34 -4.72 -9.03
N GLU A 163 -8.19 -5.62 -9.99
CA GLU A 163 -8.49 -7.04 -9.78
C GLU A 163 -7.57 -7.63 -8.70
N ARG A 164 -6.29 -7.27 -8.71
CA ARG A 164 -5.33 -7.72 -7.70
C ARG A 164 -5.60 -7.14 -6.32
N GLU A 165 -5.97 -5.86 -6.23
CA GLU A 165 -6.41 -5.21 -4.99
C GLU A 165 -7.66 -5.91 -4.41
N ALA A 166 -8.63 -6.26 -5.26
CA ALA A 166 -9.82 -6.98 -4.84
C ALA A 166 -9.50 -8.39 -4.30
N ARG A 167 -8.56 -9.10 -4.93
CA ARG A 167 -8.09 -10.41 -4.43
C ARG A 167 -7.40 -10.27 -3.07
N LEU A 168 -6.49 -9.31 -2.92
CA LEU A 168 -5.80 -9.06 -1.65
C LEU A 168 -6.76 -8.64 -0.53
N ALA A 169 -7.77 -7.83 -0.84
CA ALA A 169 -8.81 -7.46 0.14
C ALA A 169 -9.59 -8.69 0.61
N LYS A 170 -9.92 -9.62 -0.30
CA LYS A 170 -10.58 -10.87 0.05
C LYS A 170 -9.69 -11.77 0.92
N ASP A 171 -8.40 -11.87 0.58
CA ASP A 171 -7.44 -12.67 1.35
C ASP A 171 -7.24 -12.11 2.77
N LEU A 172 -7.17 -10.77 2.90
CA LEU A 172 -7.13 -10.11 4.21
C LEU A 172 -8.38 -10.38 5.04
N GLN A 173 -9.57 -10.29 4.44
CA GLN A 173 -10.82 -10.60 5.12
C GLN A 173 -10.87 -12.06 5.59
N GLN A 174 -10.36 -13.00 4.78
CA GLN A 174 -10.25 -14.40 5.19
C GLN A 174 -9.27 -14.57 6.35
N MET A 175 -8.10 -13.95 6.29
CA MET A 175 -7.12 -13.97 7.39
C MET A 175 -7.67 -13.37 8.70
N GLU A 176 -8.48 -12.32 8.62
CA GLU A 176 -9.16 -11.75 9.79
C GLU A 176 -10.18 -12.72 10.39
N GLN A 177 -10.95 -13.41 9.54
CA GLN A 177 -11.89 -14.45 9.98
C GLN A 177 -11.16 -15.62 10.64
N ASP A 178 -10.10 -16.12 10.02
CA ASP A 178 -9.28 -17.21 10.54
C ASP A 178 -8.63 -16.82 11.88
N ASN A 179 -8.12 -15.59 11.99
CA ASN A 179 -7.59 -15.06 13.25
C ASN A 179 -8.67 -14.94 14.34
N SER A 180 -9.90 -14.56 13.98
CA SER A 180 -11.01 -14.47 14.93
C SER A 180 -11.42 -15.85 15.46
N ALA A 181 -11.48 -16.86 14.58
CA ALA A 181 -11.73 -18.23 14.96
C ALA A 181 -10.61 -18.77 15.87
N PHE A 182 -9.35 -18.52 15.50
CA PHE A 182 -8.21 -18.93 16.29
C PHE A 182 -8.19 -18.30 17.70
N ARG A 183 -8.59 -17.03 17.83
CA ARG A 183 -8.71 -16.37 19.13
C ARG A 183 -9.81 -17.00 19.99
N ALA A 184 -10.95 -17.32 19.39
CA ALA A 184 -12.04 -17.99 20.10
C ALA A 184 -11.61 -19.37 20.64
N ASP A 185 -10.87 -20.15 19.83
CA ASP A 185 -10.30 -21.43 20.26
C ASP A 185 -9.30 -21.24 21.41
N LEU A 186 -8.43 -20.22 21.32
CA LEU A 186 -7.46 -19.91 22.38
C LEU A 186 -8.16 -19.53 23.70
N ASP A 187 -9.24 -18.75 23.64
CA ASP A 187 -10.00 -18.36 24.83
C ASP A 187 -10.68 -19.59 25.46
N ALA A 188 -11.20 -20.52 24.65
CA ALA A 188 -11.75 -21.79 25.13
C ALA A 188 -10.67 -22.66 25.80
N ASP A 189 -9.48 -22.75 25.21
CA ASP A 189 -8.34 -23.46 25.80
C ASP A 189 -7.89 -22.81 27.12
N GLN A 190 -7.89 -21.47 27.21
CA GLN A 190 -7.59 -20.79 28.47
C GLN A 190 -8.61 -21.10 29.57
N GLU A 191 -9.90 -21.17 29.22
CA GLU A 191 -10.95 -21.53 30.18
C GLU A 191 -10.77 -22.97 30.70
N THR A 192 -10.44 -23.92 29.82
CA THR A 192 -10.18 -25.31 30.23
C THR A 192 -8.95 -25.41 31.14
N VAL A 193 -7.86 -24.71 30.80
CA VAL A 193 -6.66 -24.65 31.63
C VAL A 193 -6.97 -24.03 33.00
N HIS A 194 -7.80 -22.98 33.06
CA HIS A 194 -8.21 -22.37 34.33
C HIS A 194 -9.00 -23.35 35.20
N LYS A 195 -9.96 -24.09 34.61
CA LYS A 195 -10.73 -25.13 35.30
C LYS A 195 -9.83 -26.24 35.87
N HIS A 196 -8.87 -26.73 35.07
CA HIS A 196 -7.90 -27.73 35.52
C HIS A 196 -7.00 -27.19 36.65
N ARG A 197 -6.57 -25.93 36.55
CA ARG A 197 -5.79 -25.27 37.60
C ARG A 197 -6.57 -25.15 38.91
N GLU A 198 -7.84 -24.74 38.85
CA GLU A 198 -8.70 -24.67 40.03
C GLU A 198 -8.91 -26.05 40.67
N ALA A 199 -9.17 -27.08 39.85
CA ALA A 199 -9.30 -28.44 40.34
C ALA A 199 -8.02 -28.91 41.05
N ALA A 200 -6.85 -28.67 40.46
CA ALA A 200 -5.57 -29.00 41.06
C ALA A 200 -5.32 -28.26 42.39
N LEU A 201 -5.69 -26.98 42.48
CA LEU A 201 -5.59 -26.21 43.72
C LEU A 201 -6.51 -26.75 44.80
N ARG A 202 -7.77 -27.10 44.47
CA ARG A 202 -8.70 -27.72 45.44
C ARG A 202 -8.15 -29.05 45.95
N THR A 203 -7.62 -29.89 45.07
CA THR A 203 -6.99 -31.17 45.48
C THR A 203 -5.80 -30.91 46.41
N ARG A 204 -4.94 -29.94 46.09
CA ARG A 204 -3.82 -29.55 46.96
C ARG A 204 -4.30 -29.12 48.34
N ASP A 205 -5.34 -28.28 48.41
CA ASP A 205 -5.84 -27.76 49.68
C ASP A 205 -6.45 -28.89 50.54
N LEU A 206 -7.17 -29.84 49.93
CA LEU A 206 -7.64 -31.08 50.57
C LEU A 206 -6.49 -31.92 51.13
N LEU A 207 -5.39 -32.06 50.38
CA LEU A 207 -4.20 -32.79 50.84
C LEU A 207 -3.53 -32.11 52.04
N LEU A 208 -3.50 -30.77 52.07
CA LEU A 208 -2.97 -30.01 53.20
C LEU A 208 -3.84 -30.17 54.45
N GLU A 209 -5.17 -30.16 54.29
CA GLU A 209 -6.13 -30.40 55.38
C GLU A 209 -5.97 -31.80 55.97
N LEU A 210 -5.95 -32.83 55.11
CA LEU A 210 -5.68 -34.21 55.53
C LEU A 210 -4.32 -34.36 56.25
N GLY A 211 -3.28 -33.68 55.76
CA GLY A 211 -1.97 -33.66 56.39
C GLY A 211 -1.96 -32.98 57.77
N SER A 212 -2.74 -31.92 57.95
CA SER A 212 -2.95 -31.26 59.24
C SER A 212 -3.68 -32.17 60.22
N ASP A 213 -4.76 -32.81 59.79
CA ASP A 213 -5.56 -33.72 60.62
C ASP A 213 -4.75 -34.94 61.06
N THR A 214 -4.00 -35.55 60.16
CA THR A 214 -3.10 -36.66 60.52
C THR A 214 -2.02 -36.23 61.49
N ASN A 215 -1.46 -35.02 61.36
CA ASN A 215 -0.49 -34.50 62.31
C ASN A 215 -1.11 -34.27 63.70
N ASN A 216 -2.33 -33.74 63.76
CA ASN A 216 -3.08 -33.55 65.00
C ASN A 216 -3.38 -34.90 65.68
N ASP A 217 -3.83 -35.90 64.92
CA ASP A 217 -4.04 -37.27 65.41
C ASP A 217 -2.75 -37.88 65.97
N MET A 218 -1.62 -37.70 65.28
CA MET A 218 -0.30 -38.14 65.76
C MET A 218 0.12 -37.46 67.06
N VAL A 219 -0.15 -36.15 67.20
CA VAL A 219 0.10 -35.41 68.44
C VAL A 219 -0.79 -35.92 69.58
N ALA A 220 -2.07 -36.17 69.32
CA ALA A 220 -3.00 -36.72 70.30
C ALA A 220 -2.57 -38.12 70.77
N LEU A 221 -2.18 -39.00 69.83
CA LEU A 221 -1.62 -40.33 70.16
C LEU A 221 -0.35 -40.23 71.00
N ARG A 222 0.53 -39.27 70.70
CA ARG A 222 1.75 -39.03 71.49
C ARG A 222 1.43 -38.55 72.90
N GLN A 223 0.42 -37.70 73.07
CA GLN A 223 -0.05 -37.27 74.40
C GLN A 223 -0.63 -38.44 75.19
N GLN A 224 -1.44 -39.29 74.56
CA GLN A 224 -1.98 -40.50 75.19
C GLN A 224 -0.86 -41.46 75.63
N LEU A 225 0.15 -41.67 74.79
CA LEU A 225 1.35 -42.46 75.13
C LEU A 225 2.08 -41.89 76.36
N ASN A 226 2.25 -40.57 76.43
CA ASN A 226 2.88 -39.91 77.58
C ASN A 226 2.06 -40.08 78.87
N VAL A 227 0.72 -40.03 78.77
CA VAL A 227 -0.17 -40.29 79.92
C VAL A 227 -0.05 -41.74 80.40
N ILE A 228 -0.05 -42.72 79.48
CA ILE A 228 0.15 -44.14 79.80
C ILE A 228 1.53 -44.36 80.43
N ALA A 229 2.58 -43.73 79.90
CA ALA A 229 3.93 -43.80 80.46
C ALA A 229 4.01 -43.18 81.86
N ALA A 230 3.30 -42.07 82.12
CA ALA A 230 3.23 -41.43 83.43
C ALA A 230 2.44 -42.28 84.44
N GLN A 231 1.38 -42.98 84.00
CA GLN A 231 0.60 -43.90 84.84
C GLN A 231 1.39 -45.17 85.18
N ASN A 232 2.20 -45.69 84.25
CA ASN A 232 3.03 -46.88 84.44
C ASN A 232 4.40 -46.58 85.09
N GLY A 233 4.78 -45.29 85.21
CA GLY A 233 6.00 -44.85 85.91
C GLY A 233 5.91 -44.89 87.44
N ALA A 234 4.78 -45.33 88.01
CA ALA A 234 4.59 -45.51 89.44
C ALA A 234 4.84 -46.95 89.94
N GLU A 235 5.01 -47.93 89.05
CA GLU A 235 5.29 -49.31 89.47
C GLU A 235 6.49 -49.90 88.72
N ALA A 236 7.55 -50.13 89.48
CA ALA A 236 8.71 -50.89 89.03
C ALA A 236 8.31 -52.35 88.81
N GLY A 237 8.26 -52.76 87.54
CA GLY A 237 8.19 -54.14 87.10
C GLY A 237 6.87 -54.52 86.43
N VAL A 238 6.98 -55.32 85.35
CA VAL A 238 5.92 -56.11 84.68
C VAL A 238 5.29 -55.47 83.41
N VAL A 239 5.52 -56.18 82.29
CA VAL A 239 4.69 -56.38 81.07
C VAL A 239 4.26 -55.14 80.26
N LEU A 240 4.63 -55.15 78.97
CA LEU A 240 4.13 -54.23 77.93
C LEU A 240 2.59 -54.14 77.97
N PRO A 241 1.98 -52.95 78.15
CA PRO A 241 0.54 -52.85 78.35
C PRO A 241 -0.24 -53.07 77.04
N SER A 242 -1.48 -53.52 77.19
CA SER A 242 -2.52 -53.67 76.15
C SER A 242 -2.81 -52.41 75.31
N GLY A 243 -2.27 -51.24 75.68
CA GLY A 243 -2.37 -50.00 74.92
C GLY A 243 -1.49 -49.93 73.66
N CYS A 244 -0.44 -50.74 73.55
CA CYS A 244 0.35 -50.82 72.30
C CYS A 244 -0.47 -51.47 71.16
N ALA A 245 -1.37 -52.40 71.48
CA ALA A 245 -2.26 -53.01 70.51
C ALA A 245 -3.27 -52.00 69.92
N SER A 246 -3.76 -51.03 70.72
CA SER A 246 -4.69 -50.01 70.23
C SER A 246 -4.01 -48.98 69.33
N ILE A 247 -2.76 -48.60 69.61
CA ILE A 247 -1.98 -47.68 68.77
C ILE A 247 -1.60 -48.34 67.44
N GLN A 248 -1.20 -49.62 67.49
CA GLN A 248 -0.89 -50.39 66.30
C GLN A 248 -2.14 -50.64 65.44
N GLN A 249 -3.30 -50.89 66.07
CA GLN A 249 -4.60 -50.93 65.39
C GLN A 249 -4.98 -49.58 64.76
N VAL A 250 -4.73 -48.44 65.43
CA VAL A 250 -5.02 -47.11 64.84
C VAL A 250 -4.09 -46.81 63.66
N LEU A 251 -2.80 -47.16 63.76
CA LEU A 251 -1.84 -47.03 62.67
C LEU A 251 -2.22 -47.94 61.48
N GLU A 252 -2.61 -49.20 61.72
CA GLU A 252 -2.94 -50.16 60.66
C GLU A 252 -4.33 -49.99 60.05
N HIS A 253 -5.35 -49.67 60.85
CA HIS A 253 -6.74 -49.58 60.36
C HIS A 253 -7.18 -48.16 59.98
N ARG A 254 -6.49 -47.11 60.44
CA ARG A 254 -6.90 -45.72 60.20
C ARG A 254 -5.89 -44.94 59.35
N ILE A 255 -4.62 -44.96 59.74
CA ILE A 255 -3.59 -44.14 59.09
C ILE A 255 -3.05 -44.81 57.81
N ARG A 256 -2.82 -46.13 57.84
CA ARG A 256 -2.26 -46.87 56.69
C ARG A 256 -3.15 -46.89 55.45
N PRO A 257 -4.48 -47.10 55.55
CA PRO A 257 -5.36 -47.03 54.40
C PRO A 257 -5.39 -45.62 53.79
N GLN A 258 -5.40 -44.57 54.62
CA GLN A 258 -5.37 -43.17 54.17
C GLN A 258 -4.05 -42.83 53.45
N LEU A 259 -2.92 -43.32 53.96
CA LEU A 259 -1.61 -43.17 53.28
C LEU A 259 -1.56 -43.92 51.95
N ASP A 260 -2.12 -45.12 51.88
CA ASP A 260 -2.16 -45.90 50.64
C ASP A 260 -3.12 -45.28 49.60
N GLU A 261 -4.26 -44.72 50.04
CA GLU A 261 -5.17 -43.93 49.18
C GLU A 261 -4.50 -42.66 48.67
N LEU A 262 -3.81 -41.92 49.52
CA LEU A 262 -3.04 -40.72 49.15
C LEU A 262 -1.91 -41.06 48.17
N ARG A 263 -1.24 -42.19 48.38
CA ARG A 263 -0.17 -42.67 47.50
C ARG A 263 -0.73 -43.09 46.13
N GLY A 264 -1.88 -43.75 46.11
CA GLY A 264 -2.62 -44.09 44.89
C GLY A 264 -3.04 -42.84 44.12
N ALA A 265 -3.73 -41.91 44.77
CA ALA A 265 -4.20 -40.67 44.17
C ALA A 265 -3.04 -39.79 43.64
N CYS A 266 -1.96 -39.65 44.40
CA CYS A 266 -0.77 -38.92 43.94
C CYS A 266 -0.08 -39.63 42.77
N SER A 267 0.00 -40.97 42.78
CA SER A 267 0.59 -41.74 41.68
C SER A 267 -0.25 -41.61 40.40
N ASP A 268 -1.57 -41.60 40.52
CA ASP A 268 -2.48 -41.48 39.37
C ASP A 268 -2.45 -40.07 38.78
N VAL A 269 -2.44 -39.02 39.61
CA VAL A 269 -2.28 -37.63 39.16
C VAL A 269 -0.90 -37.41 38.51
N LEU A 270 0.18 -37.94 39.10
CA LEU A 270 1.53 -37.84 38.52
C LEU A 270 1.69 -38.64 37.22
N ARG A 271 0.85 -39.65 36.96
CA ARG A 271 0.81 -40.36 35.67
C ARG A 271 -0.09 -39.68 34.64
N GLN A 272 -1.24 -39.16 35.04
CA GLN A 272 -2.22 -38.56 34.14
C GLN A 272 -1.75 -37.19 33.62
N VAL A 273 -1.19 -36.34 34.49
CA VAL A 273 -0.80 -34.97 34.12
C VAL A 273 0.23 -34.93 32.97
N PRO A 274 1.32 -35.73 32.97
CA PRO A 274 2.25 -35.76 31.84
C PRO A 274 1.64 -36.39 30.58
N ALA A 275 0.77 -37.39 30.73
CA ALA A 275 0.13 -38.08 29.61
C ALA A 275 -0.88 -37.18 28.87
N GLU A 276 -1.61 -36.33 29.60
CA GLU A 276 -2.56 -35.37 29.03
C GLU A 276 -1.86 -34.10 28.49
N LEU A 277 -0.71 -33.71 29.05
CA LEU A 277 0.10 -32.60 28.54
C LEU A 277 0.91 -32.95 27.29
N ALA A 278 1.20 -34.23 27.05
CA ALA A 278 1.94 -34.69 25.87
C ALA A 278 1.27 -34.33 24.53
N PRO A 279 -0.04 -34.59 24.30
CA PRO A 279 -0.70 -34.19 23.06
C PRO A 279 -0.77 -32.68 22.89
N LEU A 280 -1.03 -31.92 23.95
CA LEU A 280 -1.04 -30.45 23.92
C LEU A 280 0.34 -29.88 23.54
N ARG A 281 1.43 -30.43 24.07
CA ARG A 281 2.80 -30.03 23.68
C ARG A 281 3.10 -30.36 22.22
N ALA A 282 2.67 -31.53 21.74
CA ALA A 282 2.86 -31.91 20.34
C ALA A 282 2.05 -31.01 19.40
N GLN A 283 0.84 -30.61 19.80
CA GLN A 283 -0.03 -29.72 19.03
C GLN A 283 0.57 -28.31 18.95
N VAL A 284 1.01 -27.76 20.08
CA VAL A 284 1.70 -26.45 20.13
C VAL A 284 2.99 -26.46 19.29
N ALA A 285 3.79 -27.53 19.36
CA ALA A 285 4.99 -27.66 18.53
C ALA A 285 4.66 -27.68 17.02
N ALA A 286 3.68 -28.50 16.62
CA ALA A 286 3.24 -28.57 15.22
C ALA A 286 2.66 -27.24 14.70
N GLN A 287 2.00 -26.47 15.57
CA GLN A 287 1.46 -25.14 15.23
C GLN A 287 2.56 -24.09 15.13
N ASN A 288 3.57 -24.14 16.00
CA ASN A 288 4.76 -23.30 15.87
C ASN A 288 5.52 -23.57 14.57
N ASP A 289 5.65 -24.84 14.17
CA ASP A 289 6.30 -25.20 12.91
C ASP A 289 5.50 -24.72 11.69
N LYS A 290 4.17 -24.82 11.72
CA LYS A 290 3.29 -24.28 10.67
C LYS A 290 3.38 -22.75 10.54
N THR A 291 3.35 -22.04 11.66
CA THR A 291 3.38 -20.56 11.68
C THR A 291 4.75 -20.03 11.24
N THR A 292 5.85 -20.63 11.68
CA THR A 292 7.20 -20.31 11.21
C THR A 292 7.38 -20.62 9.72
N ALA A 293 6.87 -21.76 9.23
CA ALA A 293 6.88 -22.07 7.80
C ALA A 293 6.10 -21.03 6.98
N ALA A 294 4.90 -20.64 7.42
CA ALA A 294 4.07 -19.64 6.74
C ALA A 294 4.73 -18.26 6.72
N LEU A 295 5.29 -17.80 7.84
CA LEU A 295 6.04 -16.55 7.92
C LEU A 295 7.27 -16.55 7.00
N SER A 296 7.98 -17.67 6.93
CA SER A 296 9.15 -17.81 6.05
C SER A 296 8.77 -17.80 4.56
N ALA A 297 7.60 -18.36 4.20
CA ALA A 297 7.09 -18.35 2.83
C ALA A 297 6.67 -16.93 2.42
N HIS A 298 5.93 -16.24 3.29
CA HIS A 298 5.50 -14.86 3.04
C HIS A 298 6.70 -13.91 2.90
N ALA A 299 7.75 -14.08 3.72
CA ALA A 299 8.97 -13.28 3.60
C ALA A 299 9.70 -13.51 2.27
N ARG A 300 9.71 -14.76 1.75
CA ARG A 300 10.30 -15.09 0.44
C ARG A 300 9.51 -14.48 -0.71
N GLU A 301 8.18 -14.51 -0.66
CA GLU A 301 7.33 -13.86 -1.67
C GLU A 301 7.52 -12.35 -1.69
N GLU A 302 7.64 -11.71 -0.52
CA GLU A 302 7.87 -10.27 -0.43
C GLU A 302 9.22 -9.86 -1.05
N VAL A 303 10.27 -10.66 -0.81
CA VAL A 303 11.60 -10.45 -1.42
C VAL A 303 11.54 -10.64 -2.94
N ALA A 304 10.86 -11.68 -3.42
CA ALA A 304 10.69 -11.93 -4.85
C ALA A 304 9.92 -10.79 -5.54
N MET A 305 8.86 -10.28 -4.90
CA MET A 305 8.08 -9.14 -5.40
C MET A 305 8.93 -7.86 -5.47
N LYS A 306 9.71 -7.56 -4.42
CA LYS A 306 10.61 -6.40 -4.41
C LYS A 306 11.66 -6.50 -5.52
N GLN A 307 12.22 -7.69 -5.76
CA GLN A 307 13.15 -7.91 -6.87
C GLN A 307 12.49 -7.73 -8.25
N ALA A 308 11.27 -8.24 -8.45
CA ALA A 308 10.54 -8.07 -9.71
C ALA A 308 10.23 -6.60 -10.02
N LEU A 309 9.81 -5.82 -9.02
CA LEU A 309 9.59 -4.38 -9.16
C LEU A 309 10.88 -3.64 -9.53
N LEU A 310 12.01 -4.03 -8.93
CA LEU A 310 13.31 -3.43 -9.20
C LEU A 310 13.79 -3.73 -10.62
N GLN A 311 13.54 -4.95 -11.13
CA GLN A 311 13.84 -5.31 -12.52
C GLN A 311 12.97 -4.54 -13.53
N ASN A 312 11.67 -4.40 -13.25
CA ASN A 312 10.78 -3.59 -14.10
C ASN A 312 11.20 -2.11 -14.11
N ALA A 313 11.56 -1.54 -12.96
CA ALA A 313 12.05 -0.17 -12.89
C ALA A 313 13.33 0.03 -13.72
N LYS A 314 14.27 -0.94 -13.69
CA LYS A 314 15.47 -0.93 -14.53
C LYS A 314 15.15 -0.99 -16.02
N ALA A 315 14.19 -1.84 -16.42
CA ALA A 315 13.78 -1.96 -17.82
C ALA A 315 13.16 -0.65 -18.35
N VAL A 316 12.30 0.00 -17.55
CA VAL A 316 11.69 1.29 -17.91
C VAL A 316 12.74 2.39 -18.03
N LEU A 317 13.71 2.46 -17.11
CA LEU A 317 14.83 3.40 -17.18
C LEU A 317 15.70 3.19 -18.43
N ALA A 318 16.01 1.93 -18.76
CA ALA A 318 16.80 1.61 -19.95
C ALA A 318 16.07 1.97 -21.25
N GLN A 319 14.74 1.89 -21.27
CA GLN A 319 13.94 2.29 -22.42
C GLN A 319 13.80 3.82 -22.56
N ALA A 320 13.83 4.56 -21.45
CA ALA A 320 13.80 6.02 -21.46
C ALA A 320 15.13 6.68 -21.86
N LEU A 321 16.25 5.94 -21.76
CA LEU A 321 17.59 6.38 -22.14
C LEU A 321 17.95 6.07 -23.60
N ARG A 322 17.05 5.45 -24.36
CA ARG A 322 17.16 5.19 -25.80
C ARG A 322 16.22 6.11 -26.57
#